data_AF-A0A6C1RIK3-F1
#
_entry.id   AF-A0A6C1RIK3-F1
#
_cell.length_a   1.000
_cell.length_b   1.000
_cell.length_c   1.000
_cell.angle_alpha   90.00
_cell.angle_beta   90.00
_cell.angle_gamma   90.00
#
_symmetry.space_group_name_H-M   'P 1'
#
loop_
_entity.id
_entity.type
_entity.pdbx_description
1 polymer ?
#
loop_
_entity_poly.entity_id
_entity_poly.type
_entity_poly.pdbx_seq_one_letter_code
_entity_poly.pdbx_strand_id
1 'polypeptide(L)'
;MKRRIFVGAAALPLLLLLVGCEQVFSTNIFSGLDRDPSRLSFEQQVNYGHQAVHSGNRKKMAKAYDALADSLQDNNNKDPELNSLAATLALGASGLSGLLADFFELASNTSFGDAAALGAALDDKLDKVNYSYIDAAVEQIEAIRDNGGTPSEQQYVFAAIGLVLKAGSENNNQIVGSDTTELDAFLTPFAEDYADSSYLEQLQSL
;
A
#
# COMPACT_ATOMS: atom_id res chain seq x y z
N MET A 1 64.23 32.43 12.80
CA MET A 1 63.61 31.13 12.43
C MET A 1 62.52 30.79 13.44
N LYS A 2 61.23 30.82 13.04
CA LYS A 2 60.08 30.15 13.70
C LYS A 2 58.77 30.68 13.12
N ARG A 3 58.14 29.91 12.23
CA ARG A 3 56.68 29.88 12.05
C ARG A 3 56.31 28.44 11.70
N ARG A 4 55.97 27.64 12.71
CA ARG A 4 55.31 26.34 12.51
C ARG A 4 53.80 26.58 12.55
N ILE A 5 53.16 26.09 11.51
CA ILE A 5 51.78 26.29 11.11
C ILE A 5 50.88 25.53 12.09
N PHE A 6 50.10 26.25 12.90
CA PHE A 6 49.00 25.72 13.72
C PHE A 6 47.72 25.82 12.87
N VAL A 7 47.47 24.87 11.98
CA VAL A 7 46.25 24.83 11.14
C VAL A 7 45.39 23.58 11.43
N GLY A 8 45.83 22.67 12.29
CA GLY A 8 45.15 21.38 12.51
C GLY A 8 43.96 21.36 13.49
N ALA A 9 43.73 22.41 14.29
CA ALA A 9 42.79 22.32 15.42
C ALA A 9 41.36 22.81 15.15
N ALA A 10 41.11 23.47 14.02
CA ALA A 10 39.79 24.06 13.70
C ALA A 10 38.89 23.16 12.83
N ALA A 11 39.41 22.07 12.25
CA ALA A 11 38.65 21.21 11.33
C ALA A 11 37.76 20.18 12.05
N LEU A 12 38.14 19.77 13.27
CA LEU A 12 37.44 18.73 14.03
C LEU A 12 36.03 19.15 14.52
N PRO A 13 35.78 20.37 15.04
CA PRO A 13 34.43 20.76 15.46
C PRO A 13 33.47 20.99 14.29
N LEU A 14 33.96 21.35 13.09
CA LEU A 14 33.14 21.54 11.90
C LEU A 14 32.61 20.20 11.35
N LEU A 15 33.38 19.12 11.50
CA LEU A 15 33.01 17.79 11.04
C LEU A 15 31.95 17.14 11.95
N LEU A 16 31.93 17.49 13.25
CA LEU A 16 30.90 17.05 14.21
C LEU A 16 29.54 17.75 14.00
N LEU A 17 29.51 18.95 13.42
CA LEU A 17 28.25 19.66 13.09
C LEU A 17 27.53 19.05 11.88
N LEU A 18 28.23 18.39 10.96
CA LEU A 18 27.62 17.80 9.76
C LEU A 18 26.91 16.46 10.05
N VAL A 19 27.35 15.70 11.05
CA VAL A 19 26.73 14.40 11.42
C VAL A 19 25.44 14.59 12.23
N GLY A 20 25.22 15.75 12.83
CA GLY A 20 24.00 16.08 13.59
C GLY A 20 22.81 16.55 12.75
N CYS A 21 23.01 16.88 11.46
CA CYS A 21 21.95 17.45 10.62
C CYS A 21 20.93 16.41 10.12
N GLU A 22 21.27 15.12 10.04
CA GLU A 22 20.34 14.11 9.50
C GLU A 22 19.19 13.76 10.47
N GLN A 23 19.35 13.99 11.78
CA GLN A 23 18.30 13.70 12.76
C GLN A 23 17.27 14.83 12.97
N VAL A 24 17.58 16.06 12.58
CA VAL A 24 16.66 17.21 12.76
C VAL A 24 15.62 17.30 11.65
N PHE A 25 15.90 16.75 10.46
CA PHE A 25 14.92 16.72 9.36
C PHE A 25 14.02 15.48 9.36
N SER A 26 14.35 14.44 10.14
CA SER A 26 13.52 13.22 10.24
C SER A 26 12.42 13.34 11.31
N THR A 27 12.62 14.15 12.34
CA THR A 27 11.56 14.56 13.27
C THR A 27 10.92 15.85 12.75
N ASN A 28 10.00 15.69 11.80
CA ASN A 28 9.26 16.80 11.20
C ASN A 28 8.39 17.52 12.25
N ILE A 29 8.98 18.51 12.94
CA ILE A 29 8.31 19.43 13.88
C ILE A 29 7.14 20.17 13.19
N PHE A 30 7.08 20.14 11.86
CA PHE A 30 6.01 20.66 11.03
C PHE A 30 5.02 19.60 10.52
N SER A 31 4.93 18.40 11.11
CA SER A 31 3.89 17.43 10.74
C SER A 31 2.46 17.99 10.89
N GLY A 32 2.25 19.00 11.74
CA GLY A 32 1.00 19.76 11.85
C GLY A 32 0.78 20.81 10.76
N LEU A 33 1.77 21.04 9.90
CA LEU A 33 1.72 21.98 8.76
C LEU A 33 1.57 21.24 7.41
N ASP A 34 1.34 19.94 7.43
CA ASP A 34 1.02 19.17 6.23
C ASP A 34 -0.19 19.82 5.54
N ARG A 35 0.04 20.31 4.33
CA ARG A 35 -0.97 20.97 3.51
C ARG A 35 -2.11 19.99 3.25
N ASP A 36 -3.34 20.43 3.51
CA ASP A 36 -4.54 19.64 3.26
C ASP A 36 -4.65 19.33 1.75
N PRO A 37 -4.52 18.05 1.34
CA PRO A 37 -4.49 17.69 -0.08
C PRO A 37 -5.83 17.96 -0.78
N SER A 38 -6.96 17.95 -0.07
CA SER A 38 -8.28 18.24 -0.64
C SER A 38 -8.38 19.68 -1.21
N ARG A 39 -7.52 20.59 -0.74
CA ARG A 39 -7.49 22.00 -1.16
C ARG A 39 -6.52 22.30 -2.30
N LEU A 40 -5.86 21.28 -2.83
CA LEU A 40 -4.93 21.38 -3.95
C LEU A 40 -5.67 21.35 -5.29
N SER A 41 -5.05 21.81 -6.37
CA SER A 41 -5.59 21.56 -7.72
C SER A 41 -5.52 20.07 -8.03
N PHE A 42 -6.33 19.59 -8.98
CA PHE A 42 -6.33 18.17 -9.37
C PHE A 42 -4.92 17.62 -9.68
N GLU A 43 -4.14 18.31 -10.52
CA GLU A 43 -2.75 17.90 -10.82
C GLU A 43 -1.87 17.79 -9.57
N GLN A 44 -2.08 18.69 -8.61
CA GLN A 44 -1.35 18.68 -7.33
C GLN A 44 -1.83 17.54 -6.41
N GLN A 45 -3.11 17.18 -6.45
CA GLN A 45 -3.65 16.01 -5.74
C GLN A 45 -3.07 14.71 -6.31
N VAL A 46 -3.02 14.57 -7.64
CA VAL A 46 -2.40 13.41 -8.31
C VAL A 46 -0.93 13.28 -7.94
N ASN A 47 -0.18 14.38 -8.00
CA ASN A 47 1.23 14.39 -7.58
C ASN A 47 1.40 14.05 -6.08
N TYR A 48 0.53 14.58 -5.22
CA TYR A 48 0.50 14.21 -3.81
C TYR A 48 0.24 12.70 -3.62
N GLY A 49 -0.65 12.11 -4.43
CA GLY A 49 -0.91 10.68 -4.49
C GLY A 49 0.35 9.88 -4.80
N HIS A 50 1.08 10.21 -5.86
CA HIS A 50 2.34 9.53 -6.19
C HIS A 50 3.38 9.64 -5.06
N GLN A 51 3.50 10.80 -4.43
CA GLN A 51 4.39 10.98 -3.28
C GLN A 51 3.95 10.15 -2.08
N ALA A 52 2.64 10.05 -1.83
CA ALA A 52 2.09 9.23 -0.77
C ALA A 52 2.39 7.74 -1.00
N VAL A 53 2.16 7.23 -2.22
CA VAL A 53 2.55 5.86 -2.62
C VAL A 53 4.04 5.63 -2.37
N HIS A 54 4.89 6.53 -2.87
CA HIS A 54 6.35 6.40 -2.74
C HIS A 54 6.81 6.41 -1.27
N SER A 55 6.11 7.14 -0.41
CA SER A 55 6.44 7.21 1.02
C SER A 55 6.08 5.93 1.80
N GLY A 56 5.20 5.09 1.26
CA GLY A 56 4.64 3.93 1.97
C GLY A 56 3.85 4.27 3.24
N ASN A 57 3.57 5.55 3.49
CA ASN A 57 2.91 5.99 4.71
C ASN A 57 1.39 5.84 4.58
N ARG A 58 0.83 4.83 5.27
CA ARG A 58 -0.61 4.53 5.31
C ARG A 58 -1.50 5.77 5.49
N LYS A 59 -1.16 6.66 6.43
CA LYS A 59 -1.97 7.86 6.70
C LYS A 59 -1.92 8.87 5.55
N LYS A 60 -0.77 9.02 4.89
CA LYS A 60 -0.64 9.87 3.70
C LYS A 60 -1.38 9.28 2.51
N MET A 61 -1.33 7.95 2.34
CA MET A 61 -2.05 7.26 1.27
C MET A 61 -3.56 7.39 1.44
N ALA A 62 -4.08 7.25 2.66
CA ALA A 62 -5.48 7.50 2.98
C ALA A 62 -5.90 8.95 2.64
N LYS A 63 -5.15 9.95 3.13
CA LYS A 63 -5.42 11.37 2.81
C LYS A 63 -5.37 11.67 1.31
N ALA A 64 -4.45 11.04 0.58
CA ALA A 64 -4.33 11.21 -0.86
C ALA A 64 -5.52 10.60 -1.59
N TYR A 65 -5.96 9.39 -1.18
CA TYR A 65 -7.15 8.76 -1.73
C TYR A 65 -8.39 9.63 -1.47
N ASP A 66 -8.60 10.06 -0.24
CA ASP A 66 -9.76 10.88 0.14
C ASP A 66 -9.78 12.21 -0.63
N ALA A 67 -8.61 12.81 -0.89
CA ALA A 67 -8.51 14.04 -1.68
C ALA A 67 -8.82 13.83 -3.17
N LEU A 68 -8.61 12.63 -3.70
CA LEU A 68 -8.92 12.28 -5.09
C LEU A 68 -10.35 11.77 -5.28
N ALA A 69 -11.07 11.44 -4.20
CA ALA A 69 -12.41 10.86 -4.25
C ALA A 69 -13.40 11.69 -5.08
N ASP A 70 -13.41 13.01 -4.89
CA ASP A 70 -14.27 13.92 -5.66
C ASP A 70 -13.93 13.88 -7.16
N SER A 71 -12.63 13.77 -7.50
CA SER A 71 -12.18 13.71 -8.89
C SER A 71 -12.47 12.38 -9.57
N LEU A 72 -12.43 11.27 -8.82
CA LEU A 72 -12.86 9.95 -9.29
C LEU A 72 -14.36 9.97 -9.63
N GLN A 73 -15.16 10.53 -8.72
CA GLN A 73 -16.59 10.68 -8.91
C GLN A 73 -16.94 11.60 -10.09
N ASP A 74 -16.28 12.76 -10.20
CA ASP A 74 -16.51 13.75 -11.28
C ASP A 74 -16.16 13.18 -12.66
N ASN A 75 -15.15 12.31 -12.73
CA ASN A 75 -14.78 11.62 -13.97
C ASN A 75 -15.60 10.34 -14.20
N ASN A 76 -16.57 10.04 -13.33
CA ASN A 76 -17.37 8.81 -13.37
C ASN A 76 -16.48 7.55 -13.50
N ASN A 77 -15.34 7.56 -12.80
CA ASN A 77 -14.32 6.51 -12.82
C ASN A 77 -13.82 6.13 -14.24
N LYS A 78 -13.79 7.05 -15.21
CA LYS A 78 -13.44 6.74 -16.61
C LYS A 78 -11.96 6.78 -16.96
N ASP A 79 -11.12 7.28 -16.07
CA ASP A 79 -9.67 7.40 -16.29
C ASP A 79 -8.94 6.21 -15.65
N PRO A 80 -8.44 5.24 -16.44
CA PRO A 80 -7.78 4.06 -15.89
C PRO A 80 -6.48 4.38 -15.15
N GLU A 81 -5.77 5.45 -15.51
CA GLU A 81 -4.53 5.82 -14.82
C GLU A 81 -4.85 6.38 -13.42
N LEU A 82 -5.88 7.25 -13.35
CA LEU A 82 -6.35 7.78 -12.08
C LEU A 82 -6.91 6.67 -11.17
N ASN A 83 -7.72 5.77 -11.72
CA ASN A 83 -8.25 4.62 -10.98
C ASN A 83 -7.11 3.70 -10.50
N SER A 84 -6.05 3.51 -11.29
CA SER A 84 -4.87 2.72 -10.88
C SER A 84 -4.11 3.37 -9.72
N LEU A 85 -3.95 4.70 -9.75
CA LEU A 85 -3.39 5.43 -8.61
C LEU A 85 -4.28 5.27 -7.37
N ALA A 86 -5.59 5.45 -7.53
CA ALA A 86 -6.57 5.34 -6.44
C ALA A 86 -6.60 3.93 -5.83
N ALA A 87 -6.60 2.88 -6.65
CA ALA A 87 -6.50 1.49 -6.20
C ALA A 87 -5.23 1.27 -5.36
N THR A 88 -4.08 1.76 -5.84
CA THR A 88 -2.80 1.64 -5.13
C THR A 88 -2.82 2.38 -3.79
N LEU A 89 -3.40 3.58 -3.77
CA LEU A 89 -3.56 4.38 -2.55
C LEU A 89 -4.46 3.68 -1.54
N ALA A 90 -5.60 3.16 -1.99
CA ALA A 90 -6.55 2.45 -1.15
C ALA A 90 -5.93 1.16 -0.57
N LEU A 91 -5.24 0.36 -1.38
CA LEU A 91 -4.52 -0.83 -0.91
C LEU A 91 -3.47 -0.50 0.15
N GLY A 92 -2.70 0.58 -0.02
CA GLY A 92 -1.76 1.00 1.03
C GLY A 92 -2.43 1.62 2.26
N ALA A 93 -3.55 2.34 2.08
CA ALA A 93 -4.36 2.91 3.15
C ALA A 93 -5.06 1.82 3.99
N SER A 94 -5.37 0.66 3.40
CA SER A 94 -5.95 -0.49 4.10
C SER A 94 -5.05 -1.01 5.23
N GLY A 95 -3.72 -0.85 5.09
CA GLY A 95 -2.74 -1.41 6.01
C GLY A 95 -2.35 -2.87 5.71
N LEU A 96 -2.87 -3.45 4.64
CA LEU A 96 -2.59 -4.84 4.23
C LEU A 96 -1.09 -5.11 4.01
N SER A 97 -0.36 -4.16 3.44
CA SER A 97 1.09 -4.30 3.23
C SER A 97 1.87 -4.43 4.55
N GLY A 98 1.44 -3.71 5.59
CA GLY A 98 1.99 -3.83 6.94
C GLY A 98 1.65 -5.18 7.56
N LEU A 99 0.41 -5.66 7.38
CA LEU A 99 0.01 -6.99 7.85
C LEU A 99 0.84 -8.11 7.22
N LEU A 100 1.11 -8.05 5.90
CA LEU A 100 1.92 -9.06 5.24
C LEU A 100 3.38 -9.05 5.74
N ALA A 101 3.96 -7.87 5.96
CA ALA A 101 5.29 -7.76 6.54
C ALA A 101 5.34 -8.38 7.95
N ASP A 102 4.35 -8.07 8.79
CA ASP A 102 4.20 -8.63 10.13
C ASP A 102 4.01 -10.16 10.07
N PHE A 103 3.25 -10.67 9.09
CA PHE A 103 3.06 -12.10 8.90
C PHE A 103 4.36 -12.81 8.52
N PHE A 104 5.15 -12.25 7.61
CA PHE A 104 6.46 -12.83 7.25
C PHE A 104 7.45 -12.78 8.41
N GLU A 105 7.45 -11.71 9.20
CA GLU A 105 8.25 -11.61 10.42
C GLU A 105 7.83 -12.69 11.43
N LEU A 106 6.54 -12.86 11.67
CA LEU A 106 6.00 -13.88 12.56
C LEU A 106 6.31 -15.30 12.08
N ALA A 107 6.15 -15.55 10.77
CA ALA A 107 6.50 -16.80 10.09
C ALA A 107 7.98 -17.17 10.24
N SER A 108 8.86 -16.17 10.21
CA SER A 108 10.30 -16.38 10.35
C SER A 108 10.73 -16.66 11.80
N ASN A 109 9.97 -16.16 12.78
CA ASN A 109 10.31 -16.25 14.21
C ASN A 109 9.54 -17.36 14.96
N THR A 110 8.46 -17.88 14.37
CA THR A 110 7.56 -18.84 15.02
C THR A 110 7.52 -20.11 14.20
N SER A 111 7.67 -21.27 14.85
CA SER A 111 7.32 -22.54 14.19
C SER A 111 5.81 -22.53 13.91
N PHE A 112 5.43 -22.64 12.63
CA PHE A 112 4.03 -22.77 12.18
C PHE A 112 3.25 -23.96 12.79
N GLY A 113 3.86 -24.75 13.68
CA GLY A 113 3.26 -25.92 14.31
C GLY A 113 2.14 -25.62 15.32
N ASP A 114 2.00 -24.36 15.77
CA ASP A 114 0.90 -23.95 16.66
C ASP A 114 -0.03 -22.96 15.96
N ALA A 115 -1.07 -23.51 15.32
CA ALA A 115 -2.09 -22.73 14.62
C ALA A 115 -2.87 -21.79 15.55
N ALA A 116 -2.98 -22.11 16.85
CA ALA A 116 -3.68 -21.26 17.81
C ALA A 116 -2.85 -20.02 18.15
N ALA A 117 -1.54 -20.17 18.34
CA ALA A 117 -0.62 -19.05 18.54
C ALA A 117 -0.54 -18.14 17.30
N LEU A 118 -0.51 -18.73 16.10
CA LEU A 118 -0.54 -17.97 14.85
C LEU A 118 -1.86 -17.20 14.67
N GLY A 119 -2.99 -17.85 14.97
CA GLY A 119 -4.31 -17.23 14.92
C GLY A 119 -4.41 -16.03 15.87
N ALA A 120 -4.00 -16.18 17.13
CA ALA A 120 -4.02 -15.09 18.11
C ALA A 120 -3.10 -13.92 17.74
N ALA A 121 -1.94 -14.20 17.15
CA ALA A 121 -1.01 -13.18 16.71
C ALA A 121 -1.50 -12.43 15.45
N LEU A 122 -2.26 -13.10 14.58
CA LEU A 122 -2.91 -12.50 13.42
C LEU A 122 -4.15 -11.69 13.79
N ASP A 123 -4.91 -12.11 14.80
CA ASP A 123 -6.18 -11.48 15.18
C ASP A 123 -6.03 -9.98 15.49
N ASP A 124 -5.09 -9.62 16.39
CA ASP A 124 -4.76 -8.22 16.73
C ASP A 124 -4.25 -7.40 15.53
N LYS A 125 -3.79 -8.08 14.47
CA LYS A 125 -3.28 -7.44 13.26
C LYS A 125 -4.37 -7.30 12.20
N LEU A 126 -5.30 -8.25 12.11
CA LEU A 126 -6.47 -8.20 11.23
C LEU A 126 -7.39 -7.05 11.61
N ASP A 127 -7.58 -6.78 12.91
CA ASP A 127 -8.34 -5.63 13.42
C ASP A 127 -7.79 -4.27 12.96
N LYS A 128 -6.52 -4.22 12.53
CA LYS A 128 -5.87 -2.99 12.04
C LYS A 128 -6.06 -2.80 10.55
N VAL A 129 -6.53 -3.81 9.82
CA VAL A 129 -6.86 -3.69 8.40
C VAL A 129 -8.15 -2.89 8.28
N ASN A 130 -8.14 -1.88 7.39
CA ASN A 130 -9.35 -1.16 7.06
C ASN A 130 -9.94 -1.74 5.77
N TYR A 131 -10.96 -2.59 5.92
CA TYR A 131 -11.64 -3.25 4.81
C TYR A 131 -12.41 -2.28 3.90
N SER A 132 -12.81 -1.10 4.36
CA SER A 132 -13.44 -0.11 3.47
C SER A 132 -12.49 0.36 2.37
N TYR A 133 -11.18 0.41 2.66
CA TYR A 133 -10.16 0.72 1.66
C TYR A 133 -9.82 -0.49 0.77
N ILE A 134 -10.15 -1.72 1.19
CA ILE A 134 -10.07 -2.90 0.31
C ILE A 134 -11.22 -2.83 -0.70
N ASP A 135 -12.44 -2.57 -0.24
CA ASP A 135 -13.62 -2.43 -1.12
C ASP A 135 -13.42 -1.30 -2.13
N ALA A 136 -12.93 -0.15 -1.65
CA ALA A 136 -12.54 0.96 -2.51
C ALA A 136 -11.50 0.54 -3.57
N ALA A 137 -10.48 -0.22 -3.19
CA ALA A 137 -9.48 -0.69 -4.16
C ALA A 137 -10.10 -1.62 -5.21
N VAL A 138 -10.98 -2.52 -4.81
CA VAL A 138 -11.71 -3.43 -5.71
C VAL A 138 -12.53 -2.63 -6.71
N GLU A 139 -13.31 -1.65 -6.26
CA GLU A 139 -14.11 -0.78 -7.13
C GLU A 139 -13.23 -0.08 -8.18
N GLN A 140 -12.07 0.44 -7.77
CA GLN A 140 -11.16 1.10 -8.69
C GLN A 140 -10.51 0.13 -9.68
N ILE A 141 -10.20 -1.10 -9.25
CA ILE A 141 -9.65 -2.15 -10.13
C ILE A 141 -10.69 -2.55 -11.20
N GLU A 142 -11.96 -2.70 -10.81
CA GLU A 142 -13.06 -2.96 -11.75
C GLU A 142 -13.21 -1.80 -12.73
N ALA A 143 -13.20 -0.56 -12.24
CA ALA A 143 -13.28 0.62 -13.09
C ALA A 143 -12.12 0.74 -14.08
N ILE A 144 -10.89 0.33 -13.73
CA ILE A 144 -9.77 0.25 -14.69
C ILE A 144 -10.16 -0.65 -15.87
N ARG A 145 -10.70 -1.84 -15.59
CA ARG A 145 -11.04 -2.85 -16.60
C ARG A 145 -12.20 -2.40 -17.48
N ASP A 146 -13.26 -1.90 -16.86
CA ASP A 146 -14.47 -1.43 -17.56
C ASP A 146 -14.17 -0.29 -18.53
N ASN A 147 -13.09 0.46 -18.28
CA ASN A 147 -12.63 1.56 -19.12
C ASN A 147 -11.43 1.19 -20.00
N GLY A 148 -11.16 -0.10 -20.19
CA GLY A 148 -10.16 -0.61 -21.15
C GLY A 148 -8.71 -0.49 -20.69
N GLY A 149 -8.46 -0.21 -19.41
CA GLY A 149 -7.15 -0.29 -18.81
C GLY A 149 -6.82 -1.70 -18.30
N THR A 150 -5.58 -1.91 -17.88
CA THR A 150 -5.10 -3.17 -17.30
C THR A 150 -4.64 -2.91 -15.88
N PRO A 151 -5.32 -3.46 -14.86
CA PRO A 151 -4.83 -3.38 -13.49
C PRO A 151 -3.49 -4.11 -13.36
N SER A 152 -2.64 -3.63 -12.47
CA SER A 152 -1.37 -4.31 -12.19
C SER A 152 -1.59 -5.63 -11.45
N GLU A 153 -0.69 -6.60 -11.66
CA GLU A 153 -0.69 -7.87 -10.91
C GLU A 153 -0.69 -7.66 -9.40
N GLN A 154 0.06 -6.66 -8.94
CA GLN A 154 0.14 -6.32 -7.52
C GLN A 154 -1.24 -5.88 -7.00
N GLN A 155 -1.96 -5.04 -7.73
CA GLN A 155 -3.31 -4.61 -7.34
C GLN A 155 -4.25 -5.82 -7.18
N TYR A 156 -4.23 -6.76 -8.13
CA TYR A 156 -5.03 -7.98 -8.03
C TYR A 156 -4.65 -8.84 -6.83
N VAL A 157 -3.36 -9.12 -6.66
CA VAL A 157 -2.88 -9.98 -5.56
C VAL A 157 -3.24 -9.36 -4.21
N PHE A 158 -2.99 -8.06 -4.02
CA PHE A 158 -3.30 -7.40 -2.76
C PHE A 158 -4.81 -7.27 -2.52
N ALA A 159 -5.61 -6.94 -3.54
CA ALA A 159 -7.06 -6.90 -3.40
C ALA A 159 -7.65 -8.28 -3.07
N ALA A 160 -7.20 -9.33 -3.75
CA ALA A 160 -7.64 -10.71 -3.50
C ALA A 160 -7.29 -11.17 -2.08
N ILE A 161 -6.06 -10.91 -1.61
CA ILE A 161 -5.68 -11.19 -0.22
C ILE A 161 -6.58 -10.39 0.73
N GLY A 162 -6.83 -9.12 0.46
CA GLY A 162 -7.71 -8.27 1.26
C GLY A 162 -9.13 -8.85 1.39
N LEU A 163 -9.71 -9.31 0.27
CA LEU A 163 -11.03 -9.96 0.23
C LEU A 163 -11.06 -11.29 1.01
N VAL A 164 -10.02 -12.13 0.88
CA VAL A 164 -9.90 -13.36 1.68
C VAL A 164 -9.88 -13.05 3.18
N LEU A 165 -9.12 -12.03 3.58
CA LEU A 165 -9.02 -11.63 4.99
C LEU A 165 -10.34 -11.02 5.50
N LYS A 166 -11.02 -10.22 4.67
CA LYS A 166 -12.35 -9.67 4.97
C LYS A 166 -13.36 -10.80 5.21
N ALA A 167 -13.45 -11.76 4.28
CA ALA A 167 -14.33 -12.93 4.40
C ALA A 167 -14.01 -13.76 5.66
N GLY A 168 -12.72 -13.93 5.99
CA GLY A 168 -12.31 -14.58 7.24
C GLY A 168 -12.75 -13.81 8.49
N SER A 169 -12.56 -12.49 8.50
CA SER A 169 -12.93 -11.62 9.63
C SER A 169 -14.45 -11.62 9.90
N GLU A 170 -15.26 -11.58 8.85
CA GLU A 170 -16.74 -11.63 8.96
C GLU A 170 -17.25 -12.99 9.48
N ASN A 171 -16.46 -14.06 9.29
CA ASN A 171 -16.78 -15.42 9.74
C ASN A 171 -16.03 -15.82 11.03
N ASN A 172 -15.75 -14.87 11.91
CA ASN A 172 -15.06 -15.11 13.20
C ASN A 172 -13.71 -15.83 13.03
N ASN A 173 -12.94 -15.37 12.03
CA ASN A 173 -11.63 -15.89 11.64
C ASN A 173 -11.61 -17.33 11.12
N GLN A 174 -12.76 -17.87 10.70
CA GLN A 174 -12.81 -19.10 9.89
C GLN A 174 -12.83 -18.76 8.41
N ILE A 175 -11.69 -18.99 7.74
CA ILE A 175 -11.57 -18.86 6.27
C ILE A 175 -12.18 -20.09 5.57
N VAL A 176 -12.23 -21.25 6.25
CA VAL A 176 -12.78 -22.49 5.67
C VAL A 176 -14.30 -22.46 5.78
N GLY A 177 -14.98 -22.30 4.64
CA GLY A 177 -16.44 -22.24 4.55
C GLY A 177 -17.05 -20.83 4.59
N SER A 178 -16.21 -19.79 4.54
CA SER A 178 -16.67 -18.40 4.38
C SER A 178 -17.35 -18.20 3.03
N ASP A 179 -18.30 -17.26 2.96
CA ASP A 179 -18.88 -16.81 1.70
C ASP A 179 -17.78 -16.16 0.84
N THR A 180 -17.38 -16.83 -0.25
CA THR A 180 -16.36 -16.36 -1.18
C THR A 180 -16.94 -15.67 -2.39
N THR A 181 -18.26 -15.40 -2.44
CA THR A 181 -18.93 -14.88 -3.65
C THR A 181 -18.28 -13.59 -4.18
N GLU A 182 -17.89 -12.67 -3.30
CA GLU A 182 -17.22 -11.42 -3.68
C GLU A 182 -15.81 -11.68 -4.25
N LEU A 183 -15.06 -12.60 -3.65
CA LEU A 183 -13.74 -13.01 -4.13
C LEU A 183 -13.82 -13.74 -5.47
N ASP A 184 -14.78 -14.66 -5.62
CA ASP A 184 -14.99 -15.43 -6.84
C ASP A 184 -15.41 -14.50 -7.99
N ALA A 185 -16.31 -13.55 -7.72
CA ALA A 185 -16.71 -12.54 -8.70
C ALA A 185 -15.53 -11.64 -9.11
N PHE A 186 -14.67 -11.26 -8.17
CA PHE A 186 -13.48 -10.45 -8.44
C PHE A 186 -12.41 -11.20 -9.24
N LEU A 187 -12.16 -12.48 -8.92
CA LEU A 187 -11.10 -13.29 -9.53
C LEU A 187 -11.49 -13.92 -10.86
N THR A 188 -12.78 -14.19 -11.11
CA THR A 188 -13.23 -14.87 -12.34
C THR A 188 -12.72 -14.16 -13.61
N PRO A 189 -12.88 -12.83 -13.75
CA PRO A 189 -12.42 -12.16 -14.96
C PRO A 189 -10.89 -12.07 -15.06
N PHE A 190 -10.18 -12.02 -13.93
CA PHE A 190 -8.72 -12.12 -13.92
C PHE A 190 -8.26 -13.48 -14.44
N ALA A 191 -8.91 -14.57 -14.01
CA ALA A 191 -8.60 -15.90 -14.51
C ALA A 191 -8.88 -16.02 -16.02
N GLU A 192 -9.92 -15.38 -16.54
CA GLU A 192 -10.21 -15.32 -17.97
C GLU A 192 -9.14 -14.54 -18.75
N ASP A 193 -8.78 -13.34 -18.28
CA ASP A 193 -7.74 -12.49 -18.90
C ASP A 193 -6.37 -13.20 -18.95
N TYR A 194 -6.04 -14.03 -17.94
CA TYR A 194 -4.77 -14.76 -17.87
C TYR A 194 -4.81 -16.16 -18.46
N ALA A 195 -5.99 -16.78 -18.61
CA ALA A 195 -6.13 -18.08 -19.29
C ALA A 195 -6.02 -17.94 -20.81
N ASP A 196 -6.39 -16.80 -21.38
CA ASP A 196 -6.26 -16.50 -22.81
C ASP A 196 -4.86 -15.94 -23.17
N SER A 197 -4.07 -15.60 -22.15
CA SER A 197 -2.66 -15.23 -22.26
C SER A 197 -1.80 -16.49 -22.46
N SER A 198 -0.90 -16.46 -23.45
CA SER A 198 -0.04 -17.57 -23.94
C SER A 198 0.89 -18.25 -22.90
N TYR A 199 0.73 -17.95 -21.62
CA TYR A 199 1.51 -18.51 -20.52
C TYR A 199 1.24 -20.01 -20.28
N LEU A 200 0.00 -20.48 -20.51
CA LEU A 200 -0.33 -21.91 -20.37
C LEU A 200 0.30 -22.75 -21.50
N GLU A 201 0.39 -22.21 -22.73
CA GLU A 201 1.11 -22.88 -23.82
C GLU A 201 2.63 -22.91 -23.58
N GLN A 202 3.21 -21.85 -23.01
CA GLN A 202 4.63 -21.84 -22.65
C GLN A 202 4.98 -22.82 -21.54
N LEU A 203 4.12 -22.99 -20.53
CA LEU A 203 4.31 -23.97 -19.46
C LEU A 203 4.12 -25.43 -19.93
N GLN A 204 3.33 -25.67 -20.98
CA GLN A 204 3.20 -27.00 -21.61
C GLN A 204 4.35 -27.35 -22.56
N SER A 205 5.20 -26.37 -22.90
CA SER A 205 6.38 -26.55 -23.76
C SER A 205 7.70 -26.78 -23.00
N LEU A 206 7.66 -26.77 -21.67
CA LEU A 206 8.75 -27.16 -20.76
C LEU A 206 8.57 -28.61 -20.29
#